data_AF-A0A971RWM8-F1
#
_entry.id   AF-A0A971RWM8-F1
#
_cell.length_a   1.000
_cell.length_b   1.000
_cell.length_c   1.000
_cell.angle_alpha   90.00
_cell.angle_beta   90.00
_cell.angle_gamma   90.00
#
_symmetry.space_group_name_H-M   'P 1'
#
loop_
_entity.id
_entity.type
_entity.pdbx_description
1 polymer ?
#
loop_
_entity_poly.entity_id
_entity_poly.type
_entity_poly.pdbx_seq_one_letter_code
_entity_poly.pdbx_strand_id
1 'polypeptide(L)'
;MLKEFKKFALRGNMIDMAVGIIIGGAFNGIVNSLVNDIIMPVLSIFTNKIDFNNLFIALDGKKYESLQAAQEALVATINYGAFISGVLNFLIMAFVVFLIVKWINRLRRPEPAAEPSTKECPYCFSLININATKYPHCTSNLGGE
;
A
#
# COMPACT_ATOMS: atom_id res chain seq x y z
N MET A 1 -9.33 26.92 -19.29
CA MET A 1 -8.31 26.50 -18.31
C MET A 1 -8.82 26.45 -16.86
N LEU A 2 -8.83 27.53 -16.07
CA LEU A 2 -9.20 27.46 -14.63
C LEU A 2 -10.63 26.96 -14.34
N LYS A 3 -11.62 27.39 -15.16
CA LYS A 3 -13.01 26.92 -15.04
C LYS A 3 -13.18 25.46 -15.47
N GLU A 4 -12.44 25.01 -16.49
CA GLU A 4 -12.44 23.63 -16.98
C GLU A 4 -11.68 22.69 -16.04
N PHE A 5 -10.57 23.16 -15.46
CA PHE A 5 -9.81 22.47 -14.44
C PHE A 5 -10.64 22.29 -13.16
N LYS A 6 -11.37 23.32 -12.73
CA LYS A 6 -12.33 23.20 -11.61
C LYS A 6 -13.42 22.18 -11.94
N LYS A 7 -13.98 22.17 -13.16
CA LYS A 7 -15.00 21.20 -13.59
C LYS A 7 -14.46 19.77 -13.71
N PHE A 8 -13.19 19.61 -14.03
CA PHE A 8 -12.48 18.33 -14.07
C PHE A 8 -12.15 17.81 -12.67
N ALA A 9 -11.60 18.67 -11.80
CA ALA A 9 -11.25 18.35 -10.42
C ALA A 9 -12.48 18.03 -9.56
N LEU A 10 -13.63 18.66 -9.82
CA LEU A 10 -14.89 18.38 -9.09
C LEU A 10 -15.59 17.08 -9.49
N ARG A 11 -15.01 16.24 -10.36
CA ARG A 11 -15.49 14.87 -10.51
C ARG A 11 -15.14 14.12 -9.23
N GLY A 12 -16.13 13.91 -8.35
CA GLY A 12 -15.93 13.37 -6.98
C GLY A 12 -14.99 12.16 -6.90
N ASN A 13 -15.11 11.20 -7.84
CA ASN A 13 -14.24 10.02 -7.91
C ASN A 13 -12.72 10.36 -8.00
N MET A 14 -12.37 11.47 -8.67
CA MET A 14 -10.96 11.87 -8.82
C MET A 14 -10.38 12.48 -7.55
N ILE A 15 -11.18 13.20 -6.76
CA ILE A 15 -10.73 13.78 -5.48
C ILE A 15 -10.45 12.66 -4.48
N ASP A 16 -11.38 11.72 -4.33
CA ASP A 16 -11.23 10.60 -3.39
C ASP A 16 -10.03 9.71 -3.77
N MET A 17 -9.84 9.45 -5.07
CA MET A 17 -8.66 8.74 -5.57
C MET A 17 -7.37 9.51 -5.29
N ALA A 18 -7.34 10.83 -5.52
CA ALA A 18 -6.16 11.66 -5.28
C ALA A 18 -5.79 11.69 -3.79
N VAL A 19 -6.78 11.85 -2.91
CA VAL A 19 -6.59 11.79 -1.45
C VAL A 19 -6.06 10.42 -1.03
N GLY A 20 -6.60 9.33 -1.58
CA GLY A 20 -6.13 7.96 -1.33
C GLY A 20 -4.66 7.75 -1.70
N ILE A 21 -4.23 8.26 -2.86
CA ILE A 21 -2.83 8.15 -3.31
C ILE A 21 -1.89 8.98 -2.42
N ILE A 22 -2.27 10.21 -2.08
CA ILE A 22 -1.45 11.09 -1.24
C ILE A 22 -1.27 10.50 0.17
N ILE A 23 -2.37 10.05 0.78
CA ILE A 23 -2.34 9.41 2.10
C ILE A 23 -1.56 8.09 2.03
N GLY A 24 -1.78 7.28 0.98
CA GLY A 24 -1.04 6.03 0.76
C GLY A 24 0.48 6.25 0.65
N GLY A 25 0.91 7.28 -0.08
CA GLY A 25 2.31 7.66 -0.20
C GLY A 25 2.91 8.13 1.13
N ALA A 26 2.22 9.00 1.87
CA ALA A 26 2.66 9.48 3.17
C ALA A 26 2.74 8.35 4.21
N PHE A 27 1.75 7.45 4.23
CA PHE A 27 1.73 6.29 5.11
C PHE A 27 2.89 5.34 4.81
N ASN A 28 3.16 5.05 3.53
CA ASN A 28 4.31 4.26 3.13
C ASN A 28 5.63 4.89 3.62
N GLY A 29 5.75 6.22 3.55
CA GLY A 29 6.91 6.94 4.10
C GLY A 29 7.11 6.69 5.61
N ILE A 30 6.05 6.76 6.40
CA ILE A 30 6.10 6.50 7.85
C ILE A 30 6.51 5.05 8.13
N VAL A 31 5.92 4.09 7.40
CA VAL A 31 6.25 2.67 7.56
C VAL A 31 7.72 2.42 7.18
N ASN A 32 8.20 3.00 6.09
CA ASN A 32 9.60 2.88 5.67
C ASN A 32 10.56 3.44 6.71
N SER A 33 10.27 4.61 7.30
CA SER A 33 11.09 5.17 8.37
C SER A 33 11.09 4.28 9.61
N LEU A 34 9.93 3.76 10.03
CA LEU A 34 9.87 2.81 11.15
C LEU A 34 10.72 1.55 10.89
N VAL A 35 10.69 1.01 9.66
CA VAL A 35 11.48 -0.17 9.33
C VAL A 35 12.97 0.16 9.23
N ASN A 36 13.36 1.19 8.48
CA ASN A 36 14.75 1.51 8.20
C ASN A 36 15.47 2.17 9.39
N ASP A 37 14.77 2.99 10.17
CA ASP A 37 15.40 3.82 11.23
C ASP A 37 15.26 3.18 12.62
N ILE A 38 14.30 2.28 12.82
CA ILE A 38 14.07 1.63 14.13
C ILE A 38 14.29 0.13 14.05
N ILE A 39 13.57 -0.59 13.16
CA ILE A 39 13.64 -2.06 13.14
C ILE A 39 14.99 -2.57 12.63
N MET A 40 15.51 -2.00 11.55
CA MET A 40 16.80 -2.41 10.95
C MET A 40 17.98 -2.24 11.93
N PRO A 41 18.16 -1.09 12.61
CA PRO A 41 19.21 -0.94 13.63
C PRO A 41 19.07 -1.94 14.78
N VAL A 42 17.85 -2.18 15.26
CA VAL A 42 17.60 -3.16 16.33
C VAL A 42 17.96 -4.57 15.85
N LEU A 43 17.52 -4.97 14.67
CA LEU A 43 17.86 -6.27 14.08
C LEU A 43 19.36 -6.42 13.88
N SER A 44 20.06 -5.37 13.44
CA SER A 44 21.51 -5.39 13.22
C SER A 44 22.31 -5.67 14.50
N ILE A 45 21.80 -5.27 15.66
CA ILE A 45 22.41 -5.58 16.96
C ILE A 45 22.23 -7.06 17.29
N PHE A 46 21.05 -7.63 17.02
CA PHE A 46 20.75 -9.04 17.27
C PHE A 46 21.43 -9.99 16.28
N THR A 47 21.60 -9.59 15.02
CA THR A 47 22.34 -10.36 13.99
C THR A 47 23.85 -10.08 14.01
N ASN A 48 24.38 -9.48 15.09
CA ASN A 48 25.81 -9.33 15.33
C ASN A 48 26.54 -8.53 14.23
N LYS A 49 25.95 -7.42 13.79
CA LYS A 49 26.47 -6.52 12.74
C LYS A 49 26.71 -7.19 11.38
N ILE A 50 25.91 -8.19 11.01
CA ILE A 50 25.89 -8.66 9.62
C ILE A 50 25.31 -7.54 8.76
N ASP A 51 26.20 -6.80 8.11
CA ASP A 51 25.82 -5.81 7.11
C ASP A 51 25.57 -6.53 5.80
N PHE A 52 24.32 -6.97 5.61
CA PHE A 52 23.92 -7.69 4.41
C PHE A 52 24.21 -6.89 3.15
N ASN A 53 24.21 -5.56 3.21
CA ASN A 53 24.53 -4.73 2.06
C ASN A 53 25.97 -4.86 1.61
N ASN A 54 26.91 -5.32 2.45
CA ASN A 54 28.31 -5.53 2.08
C ASN A 54 28.61 -6.95 1.57
N LEU A 55 27.58 -7.78 1.37
CA LEU A 55 27.71 -9.07 0.70
C LEU A 55 27.63 -8.89 -0.82
N PHE A 56 28.78 -8.91 -1.48
CA PHE A 56 28.88 -8.84 -2.93
C PHE A 56 29.97 -9.75 -3.48
N ILE A 57 29.85 -10.09 -4.76
CA ILE A 57 30.88 -10.78 -5.53
C ILE A 57 31.33 -9.82 -6.64
N ALA A 58 32.61 -9.44 -6.64
CA ALA A 58 33.20 -8.69 -7.73
C ALA A 58 33.52 -9.64 -8.90
N LEU A 59 33.17 -9.24 -10.12
CA LEU A 59 33.42 -10.04 -11.33
C LEU A 59 34.86 -9.91 -11.86
N ASP A 60 35.71 -9.04 -11.30
CA ASP A 60 37.12 -8.91 -11.71
C ASP A 60 38.07 -9.91 -11.03
N GLY A 61 37.56 -10.74 -10.12
CA GLY A 61 38.34 -11.73 -9.38
C GLY A 61 39.12 -11.19 -8.19
N LYS A 62 39.06 -9.88 -7.89
CA LYS A 62 39.66 -9.27 -6.69
C LYS A 62 38.64 -9.15 -5.57
N LYS A 63 39.13 -9.25 -4.34
CA LYS A 63 38.33 -8.98 -3.14
C LYS A 63 38.49 -7.52 -2.77
N TYR A 64 37.36 -6.85 -2.59
CA TYR A 64 37.28 -5.47 -2.10
C TYR A 64 36.73 -5.49 -0.67
N GLU A 65 37.21 -4.61 0.19
CA GLU A 65 36.80 -4.57 1.60
C GLU A 65 35.36 -4.07 1.79
N SER A 66 34.84 -3.28 0.84
CA SER A 66 33.48 -2.78 0.87
C SER A 66 32.89 -2.68 -0.53
N LEU A 67 31.56 -2.69 -0.59
CA LEU A 67 30.84 -2.57 -1.86
C LEU A 67 31.09 -1.20 -2.49
N GLN A 68 31.26 -0.16 -1.67
CA GLN A 68 31.64 1.19 -2.09
C GLN A 68 33.00 1.21 -2.80
N ALA A 69 34.02 0.54 -2.26
CA ALA A 69 35.35 0.47 -2.88
C ALA A 69 35.33 -0.23 -4.25
N ALA A 70 34.49 -1.25 -4.43
CA ALA A 70 34.32 -1.94 -5.71
C ALA A 70 33.56 -1.09 -6.75
N GLN A 71 32.57 -0.31 -6.30
CA GLN A 71 31.83 0.63 -7.15
C GLN A 71 32.68 1.82 -7.59
N GLU A 72 33.51 2.37 -6.70
CA GLU A 72 34.46 3.44 -7.01
C GLU A 72 35.53 2.99 -8.01
N ALA A 73 35.92 1.70 -7.96
CA ALA A 73 36.82 1.09 -8.94
C ALA A 73 36.15 0.77 -10.30
N LEU A 74 34.87 1.14 -10.50
CA LEU A 74 34.07 0.87 -11.70
C LEU A 74 33.99 -0.63 -12.05
N VAL A 75 34.09 -1.50 -11.05
CA VAL A 75 34.02 -2.95 -11.23
C VAL A 75 32.58 -3.44 -11.17
N ALA A 76 32.19 -4.30 -12.11
CA ALA A 76 30.90 -4.96 -12.08
C ALA A 76 30.83 -5.87 -10.83
N THR A 77 29.80 -5.67 -10.01
CA THR A 77 29.58 -6.40 -8.74
C THR A 77 28.19 -7.02 -8.72
N ILE A 78 28.10 -8.28 -8.28
CA ILE A 78 26.83 -8.95 -7.98
C ILE A 78 26.52 -8.73 -6.51
N ASN A 79 25.56 -7.86 -6.23
CA ASN A 79 25.21 -7.40 -4.89
C ASN A 79 24.03 -8.20 -4.33
N TYR A 80 24.21 -9.51 -4.18
CA TYR A 80 23.18 -10.39 -3.63
C TYR A 80 22.79 -10.02 -2.19
N GLY A 81 23.70 -9.38 -1.46
CA GLY A 81 23.45 -8.79 -0.17
C GLY A 81 22.36 -7.72 -0.15
N ALA A 82 22.40 -6.79 -1.11
CA ALA A 82 21.37 -5.76 -1.27
C ALA A 82 20.01 -6.37 -1.62
N PHE A 83 19.99 -7.48 -2.37
CA PHE A 83 18.77 -8.21 -2.67
C PHE A 83 18.17 -8.85 -1.42
N ILE A 84 18.97 -9.55 -0.61
CA ILE A 84 18.52 -10.16 0.65
C ILE A 84 18.01 -9.08 1.62
N SER A 85 18.73 -7.97 1.72
CA SER A 85 18.32 -6.78 2.49
C SER A 85 16.96 -6.25 2.02
N GLY A 86 16.76 -6.14 0.71
CA GLY A 86 15.47 -5.75 0.11
C GLY A 86 14.32 -6.72 0.43
N VAL A 87 14.57 -8.03 0.35
CA VAL A 87 13.58 -9.06 0.69
C VAL A 87 13.23 -9.01 2.18
N LEU A 88 14.22 -8.88 3.06
CA LEU A 88 13.99 -8.73 4.50
C LEU A 88 13.19 -7.47 4.81
N ASN A 89 13.52 -6.33 4.19
CA ASN A 89 12.79 -5.09 4.37
C ASN A 89 11.32 -5.24 3.94
N PHE A 90 11.07 -5.85 2.77
CA PHE A 90 9.71 -6.13 2.31
C PHE A 90 8.92 -7.00 3.30
N LEU A 91 9.52 -8.07 3.81
CA LEU A 91 8.88 -8.95 4.79
C LEU A 91 8.55 -8.24 6.10
N ILE A 92 9.50 -7.44 6.61
CA ILE A 92 9.31 -6.65 7.84
C ILE A 92 8.22 -5.61 7.63
N MET A 93 8.26 -4.87 6.53
CA MET A 93 7.25 -3.88 6.17
C MET A 93 5.86 -4.51 6.07
N ALA A 94 5.73 -5.65 5.38
CA ALA A 94 4.47 -6.39 5.30
C ALA A 94 3.97 -6.81 6.70
N PHE A 95 4.87 -7.28 7.56
CA PHE A 95 4.54 -7.67 8.93
C PHE A 95 4.08 -6.47 9.78
N VAL A 96 4.77 -5.33 9.69
CA VAL A 96 4.41 -4.11 10.42
C VAL A 96 3.05 -3.57 9.97
N VAL A 97 2.81 -3.51 8.66
CA VAL A 97 1.50 -3.10 8.12
C VAL A 97 0.40 -4.05 8.60
N PHE A 98 0.64 -5.36 8.59
CA PHE A 98 -0.28 -6.34 9.13
C PHE A 98 -0.59 -6.12 10.61
N LEU A 99 0.41 -5.83 11.45
CA LEU A 99 0.21 -5.52 12.87
C LEU A 99 -0.63 -4.26 13.06
N ILE A 100 -0.36 -3.20 12.29
CA ILE A 100 -1.13 -1.95 12.35
C ILE A 100 -2.58 -2.20 11.96
N VAL A 101 -2.84 -2.89 10.84
CA VAL A 101 -4.20 -3.23 10.39
C VAL A 101 -4.91 -4.10 11.43
N LYS A 102 -4.23 -5.10 11.98
CA LYS A 102 -4.78 -5.96 13.04
C LYS A 102 -5.12 -5.14 14.31
N TRP A 103 -4.28 -4.18 14.67
CA TRP A 103 -4.50 -3.32 15.83
C TRP A 103 -5.68 -2.36 15.60
N ILE A 104 -5.77 -1.74 14.43
CA ILE A 104 -6.91 -0.91 14.03
C ILE A 104 -8.20 -1.75 14.02
N ASN A 105 -8.18 -2.95 13.45
CA ASN A 105 -9.34 -3.86 13.44
C ASN A 105 -9.74 -4.33 14.84
N ARG A 106 -8.80 -4.40 15.79
CA ARG A 106 -9.08 -4.73 17.19
C ARG A 106 -9.72 -3.55 17.95
N LEU A 107 -9.36 -2.33 17.61
CA LEU A 107 -9.88 -1.10 18.24
C LEU A 107 -11.16 -0.58 17.60
N ARG A 108 -11.34 -0.82 16.29
CA ARG A 108 -12.62 -0.61 15.63
C ARG A 108 -13.61 -1.60 16.21
N ARG A 109 -14.58 -1.09 16.98
CA ARG A 109 -15.88 -1.76 17.06
C ARG A 109 -16.34 -1.96 15.61
N PRO A 110 -16.93 -3.11 15.24
CA PRO A 110 -17.51 -3.25 13.91
C PRO A 110 -18.52 -2.11 13.75
N GLU A 111 -18.15 -1.05 13.02
CA GLU A 111 -19.13 -0.16 12.44
C GLU A 111 -19.95 -1.06 11.55
N PRO A 112 -21.29 -1.11 11.71
CA PRO A 112 -22.12 -1.87 10.80
C PRO A 112 -21.69 -1.44 9.40
N ALA A 113 -21.23 -2.41 8.59
CA ALA A 113 -20.86 -2.16 7.21
C ALA A 113 -21.95 -1.30 6.61
N ALA A 114 -21.58 -0.13 6.05
CA ALA A 114 -22.55 0.84 5.55
C ALA A 114 -23.61 0.07 4.75
N GLU A 115 -24.82 -0.03 5.30
CA GLU A 115 -25.85 -0.89 4.75
C GLU A 115 -26.01 -0.51 3.27
N PRO A 116 -26.05 -1.48 2.35
CA PRO A 116 -26.14 -1.18 0.93
C PRO A 116 -27.34 -0.27 0.70
N SER A 117 -27.09 0.99 0.36
CA SER A 117 -28.14 1.99 0.14
C SER A 117 -28.90 1.71 -1.17
N THR A 118 -28.40 0.77 -1.97
CA THR A 118 -28.93 0.39 -3.26
C THR A 118 -29.16 -1.12 -3.38
N LYS A 119 -30.29 -1.50 -3.99
CA LYS A 119 -30.60 -2.86 -4.45
C LYS A 119 -30.73 -2.89 -5.97
N GLU A 120 -30.57 -4.05 -6.59
CA GLU A 120 -30.88 -4.22 -8.01
C GLU A 120 -32.37 -4.49 -8.21
N CYS A 121 -32.97 -3.84 -9.22
CA CYS A 121 -34.36 -4.14 -9.59
C CYS A 121 -34.43 -5.48 -10.35
N PRO A 122 -35.23 -6.46 -9.90
CA PRO A 122 -35.32 -7.79 -10.53
C PRO A 122 -35.92 -7.77 -11.95
N TYR A 123 -36.59 -6.69 -12.33
CA TYR A 123 -37.27 -6.58 -13.63
C TYR A 123 -36.45 -5.88 -14.71
N CYS A 124 -35.56 -4.96 -14.32
CA CYS A 124 -34.84 -4.11 -15.27
C CYS A 124 -33.35 -3.96 -14.96
N PHE A 125 -32.85 -4.65 -13.93
CA PHE A 125 -31.42 -4.77 -13.58
C PHE A 125 -30.68 -3.44 -13.35
N SER A 126 -31.43 -2.39 -13.04
CA SER A 126 -30.89 -1.09 -12.67
C SER A 126 -30.72 -0.97 -11.16
N LEU A 127 -29.78 -0.13 -10.74
CA LEU A 127 -29.52 0.19 -9.33
C LEU A 127 -30.53 1.19 -8.79
N ILE A 128 -31.16 0.86 -7.67
CA ILE A 128 -32.27 1.62 -7.09
C ILE A 128 -32.08 1.74 -5.58
N ASN A 129 -32.67 2.74 -4.93
CA ASN A 129 -32.59 2.85 -3.47
C ASN A 129 -33.22 1.63 -2.77
N ILE A 130 -32.61 1.15 -1.68
CA ILE A 130 -33.06 -0.05 -0.95
C ILE A 130 -34.52 0.06 -0.45
N ASN A 131 -34.97 1.27 -0.11
CA ASN A 131 -36.34 1.55 0.37
C ASN A 131 -37.34 1.81 -0.77
N ALA A 132 -36.92 1.72 -2.04
CA ALA A 132 -37.84 1.91 -3.16
C ALA A 132 -38.86 0.77 -3.22
N THR A 133 -40.14 1.13 -3.08
CA THR A 133 -41.30 0.23 -3.22
C THR A 133 -41.83 0.17 -4.65
N LYS A 134 -41.57 1.20 -5.46
CA LYS A 134 -41.97 1.27 -6.87
C LYS A 134 -40.83 1.84 -7.71
N TYR A 135 -40.57 1.24 -8.86
CA TYR A 135 -39.47 1.69 -9.69
C TYR A 135 -39.88 2.76 -10.73
N PRO A 136 -39.16 3.91 -10.85
CA PRO A 136 -39.54 4.97 -11.78
C PRO A 136 -39.43 4.61 -13.27
N HIS A 137 -38.46 3.78 -13.69
CA HIS A 137 -38.24 3.56 -15.12
C HIS A 137 -39.09 2.42 -15.68
N CYS A 138 -39.12 1.25 -15.03
CA CYS A 138 -39.94 0.12 -15.48
C CYS A 138 -41.30 0.03 -14.80
N THR A 139 -41.64 0.96 -13.90
CA THR A 139 -42.93 1.07 -13.20
C THR A 139 -43.34 -0.14 -12.36
N SER A 140 -42.47 -1.15 -12.25
CA SER A 140 -42.74 -2.37 -11.50
C SER A 140 -42.89 -2.08 -10.00
N ASN A 141 -43.79 -2.85 -9.40
CA ASN A 141 -43.98 -2.83 -7.95
C ASN A 141 -42.96 -3.78 -7.33
N LEU A 142 -42.14 -3.25 -6.43
CA LEU A 142 -41.06 -3.95 -5.75
C LEU A 142 -41.42 -4.29 -4.29
N GLY A 143 -42.61 -3.87 -3.85
CA GLY A 143 -43.20 -4.31 -2.59
C GLY A 143 -43.83 -5.69 -2.78
N GLY A 144 -43.03 -6.73 -2.55
CA GLY A 144 -43.47 -8.12 -2.48
C GLY A 144 -42.59 -8.87 -1.49
N GLU A 145 -43.15 -9.01 -0.28
CA GLU A 145 -42.75 -9.82 0.89
C GLU A 145 -41.32 -9.65 1.45
#